data_AF-A0A935QV59-F1
#
_entry.id   AF-A0A935QV59-F1
#
_cell.length_a   1.000
_cell.length_b   1.000
_cell.length_c   1.000
_cell.angle_alpha   90.00
_cell.angle_beta   90.00
_cell.angle_gamma   90.00
#
_symmetry.space_group_name_H-M   'P 1'
#
loop_
_entity.id
_entity.type
_entity.pdbx_description
1 polymer ?
#
loop_
_entity_poly.entity_id
_entity_poly.type
_entity_poly.pdbx_seq_one_letter_code
_entity_poly.pdbx_strand_id
1 'polypeptide(L)'
;MRPSLLVLLSFTALIGCGSDVSIGKVTVDRDSDGYDETVDCDDARVTVNPDAPELCDGLDNDCDEAIDEDATDAGTFYADADADGHGDPAAPTVACEPPADAVLSGDDCDDDEPAAFPGNDELCDGLDNDCDGETDEDAADVVEVYADQDGDGFGDSSTAAVACAPGPGEVTQGGDCDDDDARFYPGAEETDCADPNDYNCDGSSGFADADADGVPACEDCDDGDAAVNPSATEVCDNDDTDEDCDGLADDDDSAASGKAKVYEDGDGDTYGDLSTSLTVCDAPSGYVTDSTDCDDSRATVNPGATEVCDSANLDEDCDGKADDADSAASGKTTGYADDDGDTYGDPSTATTACDLPSGSVSNSTDCDDNNAAINPAAAEVCDSANTDEDCDGKADDSDSSASGKSTWYGDADSDSYGSASSSTSACDQPSGYVSLSTDCDDTKASVNPGATEVCDSANTDEDCDGKADDADSAASGKSTAYRDADGDTYGDASSATTVCDLTSGYVSNSTDCDDTKASINPAATEVCDSANTDEDCDGKADDLDTTASGKTTYYRDADGDTYGSSATTSSACDQPSGYVTTSTDCDDTKASVNPAAAEVCDSSKHRRGLRRQGR
;
A
#
# COMPACT_ATOMS: atom_id res chain seq x y z
N MET A 1 34.95 -13.89 -24.96
CA MET A 1 35.41 -14.95 -24.03
C MET A 1 34.24 -15.33 -23.14
N ARG A 2 33.60 -16.48 -23.37
CA ARG A 2 32.56 -17.03 -22.47
C ARG A 2 33.01 -18.42 -22.04
N PRO A 3 33.04 -18.76 -20.73
CA PRO A 3 33.54 -20.05 -20.28
C PRO A 3 32.42 -21.09 -20.23
N SER A 4 32.78 -22.30 -20.64
CA SER A 4 32.02 -23.54 -20.51
C SER A 4 31.79 -23.92 -19.05
N LEU A 5 30.62 -24.45 -18.73
CA LEU A 5 30.41 -25.27 -17.53
C LEU A 5 29.71 -26.57 -17.93
N LEU A 6 30.50 -27.63 -17.97
CA LEU A 6 30.08 -29.01 -18.19
C LEU A 6 30.19 -29.73 -16.84
N VAL A 7 29.06 -30.16 -16.25
CA VAL A 7 29.07 -31.04 -15.08
C VAL A 7 28.50 -32.39 -15.51
N LEU A 8 29.41 -33.36 -15.60
CA LEU A 8 29.14 -34.77 -15.85
C LEU A 8 29.09 -35.50 -14.50
N LEU A 9 27.97 -36.15 -14.22
CA LEU A 9 27.80 -37.06 -13.09
C LEU A 9 27.05 -38.29 -13.60
N SER A 10 27.73 -39.43 -13.68
CA SER A 10 27.31 -40.65 -12.96
C SER A 10 28.20 -41.87 -13.32
N PHE A 11 28.42 -42.68 -12.30
CA PHE A 11 29.33 -43.81 -12.17
C PHE A 11 28.66 -45.14 -12.56
N THR A 12 29.36 -45.94 -13.37
CA THR A 12 29.54 -47.42 -13.36
C THR A 12 28.45 -48.39 -12.83
N ALA A 13 28.10 -49.41 -13.64
CA ALA A 13 28.55 -50.83 -13.49
C ALA A 13 27.50 -51.90 -13.90
N LEU A 14 27.79 -52.56 -15.04
CA LEU A 14 27.86 -54.02 -15.27
C LEU A 14 26.85 -55.02 -14.63
N ILE A 15 26.12 -55.75 -15.51
CA ILE A 15 26.04 -57.24 -15.67
C ILE A 15 24.63 -57.64 -16.13
N GLY A 16 24.56 -58.32 -17.28
CA GLY A 16 23.32 -58.70 -17.94
C GLY A 16 22.78 -60.09 -17.59
N CYS A 17 21.57 -60.35 -18.09
CA CYS A 17 21.16 -61.57 -18.80
C CYS A 17 19.74 -61.40 -19.37
N GLY A 18 19.64 -61.46 -20.71
CA GLY A 18 18.61 -62.25 -21.39
C GLY A 18 17.22 -61.66 -21.64
N SER A 19 17.02 -61.29 -22.92
CA SER A 19 15.76 -61.17 -23.67
C SER A 19 15.02 -59.85 -23.50
N ASP A 20 14.90 -59.06 -24.57
CA ASP A 20 13.64 -58.39 -24.90
C ASP A 20 13.55 -57.92 -26.35
N VAL A 21 12.31 -57.94 -26.79
CA VAL A 21 11.74 -57.77 -28.12
C VAL A 21 12.09 -56.40 -28.73
N SER A 22 12.42 -56.39 -30.02
CA SER A 22 12.56 -55.14 -30.79
C SER A 22 11.18 -54.55 -31.05
N ILE A 23 10.82 -53.51 -30.31
CA ILE A 23 9.64 -52.68 -30.58
C ILE A 23 10.05 -51.65 -31.64
N GLY A 24 9.34 -51.61 -32.78
CA GLY A 24 9.52 -50.58 -33.79
C GLY A 24 9.17 -49.20 -33.23
N LYS A 25 9.97 -48.19 -33.58
CA LYS A 25 9.68 -46.77 -33.30
C LYS A 25 8.34 -46.43 -33.98
N VAL A 26 7.34 -46.08 -33.20
CA VAL A 26 6.07 -45.53 -33.70
C VAL A 26 6.37 -44.08 -34.04
N THR A 27 6.27 -43.70 -35.32
CA THR A 27 6.18 -42.30 -35.71
C THR A 27 4.79 -41.79 -35.32
N VAL A 28 4.73 -40.56 -34.84
CA VAL A 28 3.49 -39.91 -34.39
C VAL A 28 3.32 -38.72 -35.32
N ASP A 29 2.14 -38.66 -35.92
CA ASP A 29 1.57 -37.47 -36.56
C ASP A 29 0.87 -36.70 -35.44
N ARG A 30 1.44 -35.57 -35.01
CA ARG A 30 1.01 -34.89 -33.78
C ARG A 30 -0.07 -33.84 -34.01
N ASP A 31 -0.16 -33.24 -35.19
CA ASP A 31 -1.21 -32.26 -35.54
C ASP A 31 -2.33 -32.81 -36.43
N SER A 32 -2.19 -34.07 -36.85
CA SER A 32 -3.19 -34.84 -37.61
C SER A 32 -3.44 -34.34 -39.04
N ASP A 33 -2.43 -33.77 -39.69
CA ASP A 33 -2.50 -33.35 -41.08
C ASP A 33 -2.21 -34.49 -42.09
N GLY A 34 -1.71 -35.62 -41.60
CA GLY A 34 -1.42 -36.82 -42.37
C GLY A 34 0.07 -37.05 -42.66
N TYR A 35 0.94 -36.13 -42.25
CA TYR A 35 2.39 -36.23 -42.26
C TYR A 35 2.92 -36.51 -40.85
N ASP A 36 4.10 -37.14 -40.74
CA ASP A 36 4.72 -37.43 -39.44
C ASP A 36 6.07 -36.73 -39.33
N GLU A 37 6.64 -36.72 -38.11
CA GLU A 37 7.94 -36.11 -37.76
C GLU A 37 9.15 -36.45 -38.67
N THR A 38 9.01 -37.37 -39.62
CA THR A 38 10.06 -37.72 -40.58
C THR A 38 9.96 -37.02 -41.93
N VAL A 39 8.82 -36.41 -42.23
CA VAL A 39 8.54 -35.68 -43.48
C VAL A 39 8.05 -34.27 -43.20
N ASP A 40 7.34 -34.08 -42.09
CA ASP A 40 6.86 -32.79 -41.61
C ASP A 40 7.99 -32.01 -40.88
N CYS A 41 8.28 -30.81 -41.36
CA CYS A 41 9.29 -29.92 -40.79
C CYS A 41 8.83 -29.22 -39.49
N ASP A 42 7.52 -29.18 -39.21
CA ASP A 42 6.93 -28.79 -37.92
C ASP A 42 5.63 -29.58 -37.62
N ASP A 43 5.80 -30.84 -37.17
CA ASP A 43 4.76 -31.82 -36.74
C ASP A 43 3.82 -31.33 -35.61
N ALA A 44 3.86 -30.06 -35.23
CA ALA A 44 2.90 -29.41 -34.35
C ALA A 44 1.98 -28.40 -35.06
N ARG A 45 2.14 -28.18 -36.37
CA ARG A 45 1.42 -27.19 -37.19
C ARG A 45 0.85 -27.81 -38.46
N VAL A 46 -0.47 -28.01 -38.46
CA VAL A 46 -1.29 -28.47 -39.61
C VAL A 46 -1.13 -27.63 -40.91
N THR A 47 -0.52 -26.44 -40.83
CA THR A 47 -0.27 -25.54 -41.96
C THR A 47 1.15 -25.61 -42.49
N VAL A 48 1.98 -26.50 -41.93
CA VAL A 48 3.37 -26.74 -42.30
C VAL A 48 3.50 -28.21 -42.61
N ASN A 49 3.49 -28.57 -43.89
CA ASN A 49 3.66 -29.94 -44.38
C ASN A 49 3.94 -29.94 -45.88
N PRO A 50 4.46 -31.04 -46.46
CA PRO A 50 4.81 -31.16 -47.87
C PRO A 50 3.77 -30.81 -48.94
N ASP A 51 2.49 -30.66 -48.58
CA ASP A 51 1.40 -30.29 -49.50
C ASP A 51 0.80 -28.90 -49.18
N ALA A 52 1.27 -28.22 -48.12
CA ALA A 52 0.76 -26.90 -47.77
C ALA A 52 1.24 -25.86 -48.79
N PRO A 53 0.40 -24.88 -49.16
CA PRO A 53 0.86 -23.77 -49.98
C PRO A 53 1.71 -22.82 -49.15
N GLU A 54 2.77 -22.29 -49.75
CA GLU A 54 3.54 -21.18 -49.21
C GLU A 54 2.66 -19.93 -49.02
N LEU A 55 2.88 -19.27 -47.89
CA LEU A 55 2.27 -18.00 -47.50
C LEU A 55 3.39 -17.05 -47.11
N CYS A 56 3.18 -15.74 -47.27
CA CYS A 56 4.12 -14.71 -46.83
C CYS A 56 4.13 -14.55 -45.29
N ASP A 57 4.42 -15.62 -44.55
CA ASP A 57 4.41 -15.66 -43.09
C ASP A 57 5.79 -15.96 -42.46
N GLY A 58 6.82 -16.16 -43.30
CA GLY A 58 8.21 -16.39 -42.91
C GLY A 58 8.47 -17.82 -42.44
N LEU A 59 7.57 -18.75 -42.76
CA LEU A 59 7.72 -20.19 -42.53
C LEU A 59 7.97 -20.89 -43.86
N ASP A 60 8.67 -22.02 -43.79
CA ASP A 60 8.72 -23.00 -44.87
C ASP A 60 7.48 -23.87 -44.67
N ASN A 61 6.37 -23.52 -45.32
CA ASN A 61 5.08 -24.20 -45.17
C ASN A 61 5.08 -25.55 -45.88
N ASP A 62 5.76 -25.70 -47.02
CA ASP A 62 5.78 -26.90 -47.84
C ASP A 62 7.00 -27.81 -47.60
N CYS A 63 7.84 -27.45 -46.64
CA CYS A 63 9.00 -28.20 -46.17
C CYS A 63 10.03 -28.51 -47.27
N ASP A 64 10.19 -27.64 -48.28
CA ASP A 64 11.17 -27.79 -49.37
C ASP A 64 12.54 -27.12 -49.11
N GLU A 65 12.70 -26.49 -47.94
CA GLU A 65 13.84 -25.68 -47.47
C GLU A 65 13.94 -24.26 -48.04
N ALA A 66 13.02 -23.85 -48.92
CA ALA A 66 12.79 -22.45 -49.24
C ALA A 66 11.71 -21.85 -48.31
N ILE A 67 11.66 -20.53 -48.23
CA ILE A 67 10.75 -19.81 -47.34
C ILE A 67 10.02 -18.80 -48.21
N ASP A 68 8.69 -18.86 -48.19
CA ASP A 68 7.77 -17.95 -48.87
C ASP A 68 7.97 -17.87 -50.41
N GLU A 69 8.56 -18.89 -51.05
CA GLU A 69 8.67 -18.97 -52.51
C GLU A 69 7.34 -19.33 -53.14
N ASP A 70 7.02 -18.71 -54.28
CA ASP A 70 5.72 -18.90 -54.94
C ASP A 70 4.50 -18.71 -54.01
N ALA A 71 4.67 -17.92 -52.93
CA ALA A 71 3.66 -17.69 -51.91
C ALA A 71 2.34 -17.21 -52.53
N THR A 72 1.26 -17.87 -52.15
CA THR A 72 -0.05 -17.69 -52.80
C THR A 72 -0.73 -16.35 -52.49
N ASP A 73 -0.25 -15.65 -51.46
CA ASP A 73 -0.66 -14.32 -51.03
C ASP A 73 0.37 -13.22 -51.33
N ALA A 74 1.40 -13.51 -52.13
CA ALA A 74 2.35 -12.52 -52.61
C ALA A 74 1.68 -11.43 -53.49
N GLY A 75 2.08 -10.18 -53.29
CA GLY A 75 1.62 -9.03 -54.08
C GLY A 75 2.35 -8.95 -55.43
N THR A 76 1.69 -8.35 -56.43
CA THR A 76 2.36 -7.93 -57.67
C THR A 76 2.69 -6.45 -57.56
N PHE A 77 3.95 -6.11 -57.68
CA PHE A 77 4.49 -4.76 -57.63
C PHE A 77 5.09 -4.37 -58.98
N TYR A 78 5.06 -3.09 -59.32
CA TYR A 78 5.61 -2.51 -60.56
C TYR A 78 6.73 -1.56 -60.16
N ALA A 79 7.83 -1.53 -60.90
CA ALA A 79 8.89 -0.56 -60.65
C ALA A 79 8.33 0.85 -60.84
N ASP A 80 8.77 1.78 -59.99
CA ASP A 80 8.37 3.19 -59.98
C ASP A 80 9.66 4.00 -60.01
N ALA A 81 10.17 4.29 -61.21
CA ALA A 81 11.51 4.83 -61.39
C ALA A 81 11.58 6.35 -61.17
N ASP A 82 10.47 7.07 -61.31
CA ASP A 82 10.37 8.52 -61.15
C ASP A 82 9.75 8.97 -59.81
N ALA A 83 9.20 8.02 -59.05
CA ALA A 83 8.63 8.16 -57.72
C ALA A 83 7.30 8.94 -57.65
N ASP A 84 6.46 8.86 -58.67
CA ASP A 84 5.12 9.47 -58.70
C ASP A 84 4.02 8.60 -58.05
N GLY A 85 4.31 7.32 -57.79
CA GLY A 85 3.40 6.36 -57.17
C GLY A 85 2.64 5.46 -58.15
N HIS A 86 2.83 5.66 -59.45
CA HIS A 86 2.50 4.77 -60.55
C HIS A 86 3.75 4.01 -60.98
N GLY A 87 3.60 2.95 -61.76
CA GLY A 87 4.75 2.13 -62.10
C GLY A 87 4.58 1.38 -63.41
N ASP A 88 5.69 1.00 -64.02
CA ASP A 88 5.73 0.40 -65.36
C ASP A 88 4.89 -0.89 -65.47
N PRO A 89 3.74 -0.89 -66.17
CA PRO A 89 2.91 -2.07 -66.40
C PRO A 89 3.65 -3.22 -67.09
N ALA A 90 4.73 -2.93 -67.82
CA ALA A 90 5.55 -3.92 -68.52
C ALA A 90 6.58 -4.63 -67.62
N ALA A 91 6.79 -4.16 -66.38
CA ALA A 91 7.79 -4.69 -65.45
C ALA A 91 7.24 -5.20 -64.09
N PRO A 92 6.22 -6.07 -64.05
CA PRO A 92 5.70 -6.61 -62.78
C PRO A 92 6.67 -7.58 -62.09
N THR A 93 6.75 -7.48 -60.77
CA THR A 93 7.49 -8.37 -59.87
C THR A 93 6.56 -8.88 -58.77
N VAL A 94 6.54 -10.20 -58.54
CA VAL A 94 5.76 -10.81 -57.45
C VAL A 94 6.66 -11.01 -56.23
N ALA A 95 6.24 -10.50 -55.07
CA ALA A 95 7.00 -10.58 -53.82
C ALA A 95 6.08 -10.49 -52.59
N CYS A 96 6.59 -10.92 -51.43
CA CYS A 96 5.88 -10.79 -50.15
C CYS A 96 5.95 -9.38 -49.55
N GLU A 97 7.01 -8.64 -49.87
CA GLU A 97 7.20 -7.24 -49.48
C GLU A 97 7.52 -6.44 -50.75
N PRO A 98 7.03 -5.20 -50.89
CA PRO A 98 7.39 -4.35 -52.01
C PRO A 98 8.92 -4.27 -52.16
N PRO A 99 9.46 -4.59 -53.35
CA PRO A 99 10.84 -4.24 -53.68
C PRO A 99 11.07 -2.73 -53.49
N ALA A 100 12.32 -2.34 -53.25
CA ALA A 100 12.66 -0.92 -53.22
C ALA A 100 12.28 -0.27 -54.56
N ASP A 101 11.65 0.90 -54.49
CA ASP A 101 11.23 1.69 -55.65
C ASP A 101 10.21 0.94 -56.53
N ALA A 102 9.25 0.26 -55.89
CA ALA A 102 8.14 -0.42 -56.56
C ALA A 102 6.80 -0.22 -55.84
N VAL A 103 5.71 -0.09 -56.60
CA VAL A 103 4.36 0.23 -56.15
C VAL A 103 3.33 -0.79 -56.63
N LEU A 104 2.09 -0.71 -56.12
CA LEU A 104 1.01 -1.62 -56.52
C LEU A 104 0.26 -1.17 -57.77
N SER A 105 0.36 0.12 -58.14
CA SER A 105 -0.26 0.66 -59.35
C SER A 105 0.66 0.41 -60.53
N GLY A 106 0.14 -0.20 -61.58
CA GLY A 106 0.91 -0.61 -62.75
C GLY A 106 0.26 -0.04 -63.99
N ASP A 107 0.13 1.28 -64.05
CA ASP A 107 -0.68 2.01 -65.01
C ASP A 107 0.03 3.23 -65.61
N ASP A 108 1.32 3.38 -65.35
CA ASP A 108 2.19 4.42 -65.90
C ASP A 108 2.51 4.16 -67.40
N CYS A 109 2.45 5.21 -68.23
CA CYS A 109 2.82 5.13 -69.65
C CYS A 109 4.26 5.58 -69.96
N ASP A 110 4.91 6.33 -69.08
CA ASP A 110 6.32 6.73 -69.13
C ASP A 110 6.95 6.84 -67.73
N ASP A 111 7.37 5.69 -67.17
CA ASP A 111 7.96 5.49 -65.82
C ASP A 111 9.24 6.32 -65.52
N ASP A 112 9.74 7.10 -66.48
CA ASP A 112 10.86 8.02 -66.33
C ASP A 112 10.39 9.49 -66.14
N GLU A 113 9.09 9.80 -66.24
CA GLU A 113 8.49 11.15 -66.22
C GLU A 113 7.31 11.28 -65.22
N PRO A 114 7.51 11.96 -64.06
CA PRO A 114 6.53 12.02 -62.96
C PRO A 114 5.18 12.66 -63.27
N ALA A 115 5.01 13.17 -64.49
CA ALA A 115 3.80 13.82 -64.97
C ALA A 115 3.04 12.95 -65.98
N ALA A 116 3.46 11.70 -66.21
CA ALA A 116 2.88 10.78 -67.21
C ALA A 116 2.14 9.62 -66.55
N PHE A 117 1.01 9.90 -65.91
CA PHE A 117 0.21 8.89 -65.22
C PHE A 117 -1.31 9.09 -65.40
N PRO A 118 -2.11 8.01 -65.31
CA PRO A 118 -3.55 8.09 -65.53
C PRO A 118 -4.28 9.11 -64.67
N GLY A 119 -4.92 10.06 -65.34
CA GLY A 119 -5.73 11.11 -64.71
C GLY A 119 -4.96 12.33 -64.23
N ASN A 120 -3.70 12.50 -64.66
CA ASN A 120 -3.03 13.79 -64.63
C ASN A 120 -3.66 14.77 -65.65
N ASP A 121 -3.38 16.07 -65.54
CA ASP A 121 -3.81 17.05 -66.55
C ASP A 121 -2.80 17.09 -67.72
N GLU A 122 -3.30 17.09 -68.95
CA GLU A 122 -2.49 17.31 -70.17
C GLU A 122 -1.86 18.72 -70.17
N LEU A 123 -0.61 18.80 -70.62
CA LEU A 123 0.12 20.04 -70.82
C LEU A 123 0.62 20.12 -72.26
N CYS A 124 0.82 21.32 -72.80
CA CYS A 124 1.38 21.55 -74.13
C CYS A 124 2.91 21.33 -74.16
N ASP A 125 3.38 20.18 -73.68
CA ASP A 125 4.79 19.81 -73.60
C ASP A 125 5.18 18.67 -74.56
N GLY A 126 4.20 18.09 -75.26
CA GLY A 126 4.36 17.02 -76.24
C GLY A 126 4.45 15.63 -75.62
N LEU A 127 4.05 15.47 -74.36
CA LEU A 127 3.90 14.21 -73.64
C LEU A 127 2.41 13.82 -73.56
N ASP A 128 2.16 12.54 -73.30
CA ASP A 128 0.83 12.00 -72.97
C ASP A 128 0.80 11.91 -71.44
N ASN A 129 0.46 13.02 -70.79
CA ASN A 129 0.52 13.18 -69.34
C ASN A 129 -0.55 12.35 -68.62
N ASP A 130 -1.71 12.15 -69.24
CA ASP A 130 -2.84 11.43 -68.66
C ASP A 130 -2.94 9.96 -69.11
N CYS A 131 -2.02 9.52 -69.97
CA CYS A 131 -1.87 8.17 -70.48
C CYS A 131 -3.12 7.62 -71.21
N ASP A 132 -3.91 8.48 -71.86
CA ASP A 132 -5.08 8.07 -72.64
C ASP A 132 -4.74 7.64 -74.09
N GLY A 133 -3.54 7.98 -74.56
CA GLY A 133 -2.98 7.63 -75.86
C GLY A 133 -3.07 8.72 -76.93
N GLU A 134 -3.61 9.89 -76.62
CA GLU A 134 -3.47 11.10 -77.42
C GLU A 134 -2.32 11.98 -76.84
N THR A 135 -2.13 13.22 -77.29
CA THR A 135 -1.00 14.07 -76.86
C THR A 135 -1.43 15.53 -76.93
N ASP A 136 -1.30 16.26 -75.83
CA ASP A 136 -1.66 17.67 -75.66
C ASP A 136 -3.14 17.99 -75.95
N GLU A 137 -4.06 17.01 -75.87
CA GLU A 137 -5.49 17.26 -76.01
C GLU A 137 -6.08 17.85 -74.73
N ASP A 138 -7.01 18.79 -74.89
CA ASP A 138 -7.62 19.48 -73.75
C ASP A 138 -6.59 20.05 -72.73
N ALA A 139 -5.35 20.31 -73.19
CA ALA A 139 -4.22 20.73 -72.36
C ALA A 139 -4.56 21.96 -71.51
N ALA A 140 -4.19 21.91 -70.23
CA ALA A 140 -4.54 22.90 -69.24
C ALA A 140 -3.86 24.26 -69.46
N ASP A 141 -2.71 24.28 -70.15
CA ASP A 141 -1.89 25.47 -70.42
C ASP A 141 -2.02 26.01 -71.85
N VAL A 142 -3.12 25.68 -72.55
CA VAL A 142 -3.44 26.34 -73.83
C VAL A 142 -3.55 27.86 -73.66
N VAL A 143 -3.05 28.58 -74.67
CA VAL A 143 -3.16 30.04 -74.74
C VAL A 143 -4.30 30.44 -75.66
N GLU A 144 -4.94 31.55 -75.33
CA GLU A 144 -5.89 32.20 -76.23
C GLU A 144 -5.11 32.96 -77.31
N VAL A 145 -5.52 32.77 -78.57
CA VAL A 145 -4.91 33.36 -79.76
C VAL A 145 -5.95 34.12 -80.56
N TYR A 146 -5.50 35.21 -81.19
CA TYR A 146 -6.30 36.17 -81.92
C TYR A 146 -5.66 36.40 -83.29
N ALA A 147 -6.45 36.55 -84.35
CA ALA A 147 -5.93 36.94 -85.66
C ALA A 147 -5.44 38.39 -85.61
N ASP A 148 -4.23 38.63 -86.12
CA ASP A 148 -3.58 39.94 -86.24
C ASP A 148 -3.34 40.23 -87.73
N GLN A 149 -4.17 41.09 -88.32
CA GLN A 149 -4.15 41.33 -89.76
C GLN A 149 -3.21 42.46 -90.19
N ASP A 150 -3.03 43.48 -89.37
CA ASP A 150 -2.18 44.63 -89.68
C ASP A 150 -0.73 44.51 -89.18
N GLY A 151 -0.48 43.55 -88.28
CA GLY A 151 0.83 43.15 -87.78
C GLY A 151 1.37 44.02 -86.64
N ASP A 152 0.51 44.66 -85.85
CA ASP A 152 0.92 45.52 -84.74
C ASP A 152 1.18 44.76 -83.42
N GLY A 153 0.76 43.50 -83.35
CA GLY A 153 0.97 42.61 -82.20
C GLY A 153 -0.26 42.42 -81.30
N PHE A 154 -1.37 43.11 -81.59
CA PHE A 154 -2.68 42.91 -81.00
C PHE A 154 -3.63 42.35 -82.06
N GLY A 155 -4.57 41.50 -81.64
CA GLY A 155 -5.50 40.85 -82.57
C GLY A 155 -6.96 41.17 -82.26
N ASP A 156 -7.82 40.95 -83.25
CA ASP A 156 -9.26 41.13 -83.12
C ASP A 156 -9.84 40.14 -82.09
N SER A 157 -10.33 40.66 -80.97
CA SER A 157 -10.98 39.88 -79.90
C SER A 157 -12.16 39.02 -80.39
N SER A 158 -12.77 39.34 -81.54
CA SER A 158 -13.85 38.56 -82.13
C SER A 158 -13.40 37.25 -82.77
N THR A 159 -12.08 37.05 -82.92
CA THR A 159 -11.45 35.88 -83.56
C THR A 159 -10.85 34.88 -82.57
N ALA A 160 -11.03 35.09 -81.27
CA ALA A 160 -10.49 34.27 -80.19
C ALA A 160 -10.61 32.75 -80.42
N ALA A 161 -9.49 32.05 -80.31
CA ALA A 161 -9.37 30.59 -80.34
C ALA A 161 -8.36 30.13 -79.28
N VAL A 162 -8.33 28.84 -78.92
CA VAL A 162 -7.35 28.26 -78.00
C VAL A 162 -6.38 27.35 -78.74
N ALA A 163 -5.08 27.44 -78.42
CA ALA A 163 -4.03 26.62 -79.01
C ALA A 163 -2.80 26.53 -78.08
N CYS A 164 -1.94 25.53 -78.26
CA CYS A 164 -0.67 25.44 -77.53
C CYS A 164 0.33 26.57 -77.87
N ALA A 165 0.21 27.17 -79.06
CA ALA A 165 1.01 28.32 -79.46
C ALA A 165 0.33 29.09 -80.60
N PRO A 166 0.58 30.41 -80.73
CA PRO A 166 0.07 31.21 -81.84
C PRO A 166 0.59 30.71 -83.19
N GLY A 167 -0.33 30.53 -84.15
CA GLY A 167 -0.02 30.22 -85.53
C GLY A 167 0.46 31.44 -86.34
N PRO A 168 0.81 31.26 -87.62
CA PRO A 168 1.19 32.37 -88.48
C PRO A 168 0.04 33.37 -88.69
N GLY A 169 0.24 34.62 -88.24
CA GLY A 169 -0.79 35.67 -88.30
C GLY A 169 -1.74 35.67 -87.10
N GLU A 170 -1.37 34.98 -86.03
CA GLU A 170 -2.06 35.02 -84.74
C GLU A 170 -1.13 35.56 -83.66
N VAL A 171 -1.69 36.21 -82.66
CA VAL A 171 -1.01 36.75 -81.48
C VAL A 171 -1.81 36.37 -80.22
N THR A 172 -1.17 36.42 -79.06
CA THR A 172 -1.83 36.08 -77.78
C THR A 172 -2.46 37.30 -77.10
N GLN A 173 -2.25 38.50 -77.62
CA GLN A 173 -2.86 39.73 -77.09
C GLN A 173 -4.06 40.10 -77.97
N GLY A 174 -5.25 40.10 -77.38
CA GLY A 174 -6.45 40.63 -78.03
C GLY A 174 -6.66 42.10 -77.72
N GLY A 175 -7.74 42.67 -78.24
CA GLY A 175 -8.25 43.99 -77.84
C GLY A 175 -8.05 45.08 -78.89
N ASP A 176 -7.53 44.73 -80.06
CA ASP A 176 -7.49 45.62 -81.21
C ASP A 176 -8.92 46.04 -81.62
N CYS A 177 -9.16 47.35 -81.64
CA CYS A 177 -10.45 47.93 -82.00
C CYS A 177 -10.59 48.28 -83.50
N ASP A 178 -9.51 48.23 -84.27
CA ASP A 178 -9.47 48.34 -85.73
C ASP A 178 -8.28 47.53 -86.34
N ASP A 179 -8.44 46.19 -86.42
CA ASP A 179 -7.48 45.19 -86.94
C ASP A 179 -7.03 45.40 -88.42
N ASP A 180 -7.48 46.48 -89.07
CA ASP A 180 -7.02 46.95 -90.38
C ASP A 180 -6.00 48.12 -90.28
N ASP A 181 -5.72 48.69 -89.10
CA ASP A 181 -4.87 49.87 -88.87
C ASP A 181 -4.06 49.83 -87.56
N ALA A 182 -2.76 49.56 -87.72
CA ALA A 182 -1.73 49.37 -86.67
C ALA A 182 -1.49 50.55 -85.68
N ARG A 183 -2.37 51.54 -85.69
CA ARG A 183 -2.42 52.65 -84.72
C ARG A 183 -3.45 52.41 -83.63
N PHE A 184 -4.33 51.42 -83.78
CA PHE A 184 -5.44 51.13 -82.87
C PHE A 184 -5.13 49.86 -82.09
N TYR A 185 -4.59 49.99 -80.89
CA TYR A 185 -4.29 48.84 -80.07
C TYR A 185 -4.29 49.20 -78.59
N PRO A 186 -4.62 48.26 -77.68
CA PRO A 186 -4.50 48.45 -76.24
C PRO A 186 -3.16 49.05 -75.81
N GLY A 187 -3.21 50.25 -75.23
CA GLY A 187 -2.01 50.98 -74.79
C GLY A 187 -1.28 51.79 -75.87
N ALA A 188 -1.91 52.06 -77.00
CA ALA A 188 -1.39 53.07 -77.93
C ALA A 188 -1.29 54.46 -77.26
N GLU A 189 -0.33 55.27 -77.70
CA GLU A 189 -0.06 56.57 -77.09
C GLU A 189 -0.98 57.68 -77.63
N GLU A 190 -1.80 58.27 -76.77
CA GLU A 190 -2.75 59.34 -77.10
C GLU A 190 -2.20 60.75 -76.82
N THR A 191 -0.98 61.01 -77.29
CA THR A 191 -0.23 62.24 -76.96
C THR A 191 -0.80 63.56 -77.51
N ASP A 192 -1.80 63.51 -78.39
CA ASP A 192 -2.49 64.70 -78.89
C ASP A 192 -3.79 64.90 -78.12
N CYS A 193 -3.73 65.66 -77.03
CA CYS A 193 -4.86 66.07 -76.19
C CYS A 193 -5.92 66.95 -76.91
N ALA A 194 -5.93 66.95 -78.24
CA ALA A 194 -6.93 67.58 -79.10
C ALA A 194 -7.49 66.63 -80.18
N ASP A 195 -6.98 65.40 -80.27
CA ASP A 195 -7.47 64.35 -81.18
C ASP A 195 -8.60 63.55 -80.50
N PRO A 196 -9.79 63.42 -81.11
CA PRO A 196 -10.91 62.68 -80.53
C PRO A 196 -10.91 61.17 -80.85
N ASN A 197 -9.88 60.64 -81.52
CA ASN A 197 -9.78 59.21 -81.80
C ASN A 197 -9.22 58.49 -80.58
N ASP A 198 -9.89 57.40 -80.21
CA ASP A 198 -9.47 56.43 -79.20
C ASP A 198 -8.50 55.45 -79.86
N TYR A 199 -7.19 55.71 -79.77
CA TYR A 199 -6.17 54.85 -80.35
C TYR A 199 -5.83 53.67 -79.45
N ASN A 200 -6.02 53.83 -78.14
CA ASN A 200 -5.62 52.83 -77.17
C ASN A 200 -6.75 51.84 -76.83
N CYS A 201 -7.89 51.96 -77.49
CA CYS A 201 -9.07 51.12 -77.37
C CYS A 201 -9.63 51.02 -75.93
N ASP A 202 -9.38 52.04 -75.08
CA ASP A 202 -9.82 52.05 -73.69
C ASP A 202 -11.23 52.65 -73.49
N GLY A 203 -11.82 53.20 -74.54
CA GLY A 203 -13.15 53.82 -74.54
C GLY A 203 -13.16 55.29 -74.09
N SER A 204 -12.01 55.84 -73.71
CA SER A 204 -11.70 57.26 -73.55
C SER A 204 -10.89 57.74 -74.76
N SER A 205 -10.62 59.04 -74.80
CA SER A 205 -9.67 59.61 -75.75
C SER A 205 -8.83 60.59 -74.94
N GLY A 206 -7.56 60.81 -75.27
CA GLY A 206 -6.68 61.77 -74.59
C GLY A 206 -7.20 63.22 -74.52
N PHE A 207 -8.31 63.55 -75.19
CA PHE A 207 -9.04 64.82 -75.10
C PHE A 207 -10.17 64.84 -74.04
N ALA A 208 -10.61 63.69 -73.53
CA ALA A 208 -11.68 63.58 -72.54
C ALA A 208 -11.23 64.16 -71.18
N ASP A 209 -12.21 64.53 -70.36
CA ASP A 209 -12.09 65.02 -68.98
C ASP A 209 -13.29 64.39 -68.26
N ALA A 210 -13.15 63.10 -67.91
CA ALA A 210 -14.28 62.24 -67.57
C ALA A 210 -14.83 62.52 -66.16
N ASP A 211 -13.99 62.92 -65.22
CA ASP A 211 -14.35 63.28 -63.85
C ASP A 211 -14.70 64.78 -63.65
N ALA A 212 -14.42 65.61 -64.66
CA ALA A 212 -14.66 67.05 -64.70
C ALA A 212 -13.83 67.88 -63.70
N ASP A 213 -12.61 67.45 -63.38
CA ASP A 213 -11.65 68.18 -62.54
C ASP A 213 -10.94 69.33 -63.33
N GLY A 214 -10.97 69.25 -64.66
CA GLY A 214 -10.42 70.22 -65.60
C GLY A 214 -9.03 69.90 -66.15
N VAL A 215 -8.50 68.71 -65.88
CA VAL A 215 -7.33 68.09 -66.51
C VAL A 215 -7.83 67.06 -67.53
N PRO A 216 -7.33 67.07 -68.78
CA PRO A 216 -7.72 66.05 -69.75
C PRO A 216 -6.99 64.73 -69.51
N ALA A 217 -7.58 63.61 -69.93
CA ALA A 217 -7.08 62.24 -69.78
C ALA A 217 -5.61 62.00 -70.20
N CYS A 218 -5.05 62.82 -71.09
CA CYS A 218 -3.64 62.72 -71.48
C CYS A 218 -2.65 63.33 -70.46
N GLU A 219 -3.12 64.18 -69.55
CA GLU A 219 -2.37 64.85 -68.47
C GLU A 219 -2.82 64.35 -67.08
N ASP A 220 -3.92 63.61 -67.02
CA ASP A 220 -4.48 62.99 -65.82
C ASP A 220 -4.07 61.51 -65.76
N CYS A 221 -3.53 61.06 -64.63
CA CYS A 221 -3.16 59.67 -64.44
C CYS A 221 -4.34 58.76 -64.05
N ASP A 222 -5.46 59.33 -63.58
CA ASP A 222 -6.76 58.65 -63.48
C ASP A 222 -7.90 59.64 -63.79
N ASP A 223 -8.23 59.81 -65.08
CA ASP A 223 -9.31 60.67 -65.59
C ASP A 223 -10.72 60.31 -65.03
N GLY A 224 -10.84 59.19 -64.31
CA GLY A 224 -12.05 58.77 -63.62
C GLY A 224 -12.19 59.31 -62.19
N ASP A 225 -11.12 59.84 -61.58
CA ASP A 225 -11.08 60.31 -60.20
C ASP A 225 -10.49 61.71 -60.04
N ALA A 226 -11.38 62.68 -59.77
CA ALA A 226 -11.01 64.08 -59.61
C ALA A 226 -10.08 64.38 -58.40
N ALA A 227 -9.74 63.37 -57.59
CA ALA A 227 -8.73 63.46 -56.54
C ALA A 227 -7.30 63.15 -57.04
N VAL A 228 -7.16 62.47 -58.17
CA VAL A 228 -5.90 62.09 -58.82
C VAL A 228 -5.69 63.03 -59.98
N ASN A 229 -4.70 63.92 -59.88
CA ASN A 229 -4.31 64.83 -60.96
C ASN A 229 -3.01 65.56 -60.60
N PRO A 230 -2.31 66.19 -61.56
CA PRO A 230 -1.03 66.89 -61.32
C PRO A 230 -1.03 68.03 -60.29
N SER A 231 -2.19 68.39 -59.73
CA SER A 231 -2.33 69.42 -58.70
C SER A 231 -2.82 68.90 -57.35
N ALA A 232 -3.05 67.59 -57.23
CA ALA A 232 -3.41 66.93 -56.00
C ALA A 232 -2.27 67.00 -54.96
N THR A 233 -2.53 66.47 -53.78
CA THR A 233 -1.53 66.34 -52.72
C THR A 233 -1.41 64.87 -52.41
N GLU A 234 -0.19 64.36 -52.51
CA GLU A 234 0.12 62.99 -52.17
C GLU A 234 -0.25 62.64 -50.72
N VAL A 235 -1.01 61.56 -50.55
CA VAL A 235 -1.47 61.04 -49.27
C VAL A 235 -1.21 59.55 -49.20
N CYS A 236 -0.69 59.08 -48.08
CA CYS A 236 -0.55 57.64 -47.85
C CYS A 236 -1.92 56.96 -47.95
N ASP A 237 -2.10 56.08 -48.93
CA ASP A 237 -3.25 55.20 -49.05
C ASP A 237 -2.83 53.72 -48.95
N ASN A 238 -3.66 52.76 -49.37
CA ASN A 238 -3.24 51.34 -49.41
C ASN A 238 -3.18 50.79 -50.84
N ASP A 239 -3.53 51.63 -51.81
CA ASP A 239 -3.63 51.30 -53.22
C ASP A 239 -2.40 51.80 -54.00
N ASP A 240 -1.43 52.45 -53.31
CA ASP A 240 -0.17 52.98 -53.89
C ASP A 240 -0.49 53.96 -55.03
N THR A 241 -1.49 54.82 -54.83
CA THR A 241 -1.98 55.75 -55.86
C THR A 241 -1.03 56.97 -55.96
N ASP A 242 -0.48 57.22 -57.15
CA ASP A 242 0.25 58.47 -57.46
C ASP A 242 -0.78 59.59 -57.70
N GLU A 243 -1.17 60.29 -56.65
CA GLU A 243 -2.27 61.24 -56.74
C GLU A 243 -1.87 62.53 -57.44
N ASP A 244 -0.61 62.94 -57.34
CA ASP A 244 -0.09 64.13 -58.01
C ASP A 244 0.57 63.88 -59.37
N CYS A 245 0.43 62.65 -59.90
CA CYS A 245 0.87 62.20 -61.21
C CYS A 245 2.33 62.54 -61.54
N ASP A 246 3.23 62.55 -60.54
CA ASP A 246 4.65 62.89 -60.71
C ASP A 246 5.55 61.67 -61.02
N GLY A 247 4.95 60.48 -60.96
CA GLY A 247 5.55 59.18 -61.21
C GLY A 247 6.11 58.52 -59.96
N LEU A 248 5.79 59.01 -58.76
CA LEU A 248 6.16 58.42 -57.47
C LEU A 248 4.91 58.27 -56.59
N ALA A 249 4.53 57.03 -56.28
CA ALA A 249 3.47 56.76 -55.32
C ALA A 249 4.00 56.66 -53.88
N ASP A 250 3.23 57.17 -52.91
CA ASP A 250 3.27 56.82 -51.47
C ASP A 250 4.65 56.73 -50.80
N ASP A 251 5.22 55.52 -50.73
CA ASP A 251 6.46 55.23 -50.02
C ASP A 251 7.71 55.64 -50.81
N ASP A 252 7.59 55.69 -52.14
CA ASP A 252 8.62 56.21 -53.03
C ASP A 252 8.56 57.75 -53.13
N ASP A 253 7.43 58.37 -52.73
CA ASP A 253 7.32 59.82 -52.59
C ASP A 253 7.61 60.35 -51.16
N SER A 254 8.52 61.32 -51.13
CA SER A 254 8.89 62.03 -49.91
C SER A 254 7.92 63.15 -49.52
N ALA A 255 7.04 63.59 -50.43
CA ALA A 255 6.03 64.61 -50.17
C ALA A 255 4.71 64.02 -49.63
N ALA A 256 4.48 62.71 -49.81
CA ALA A 256 3.37 61.94 -49.23
C ALA A 256 3.12 62.27 -47.75
N SER A 257 1.86 62.61 -47.45
CA SER A 257 1.39 62.97 -46.12
C SER A 257 0.57 61.84 -45.49
N GLY A 258 0.72 61.62 -44.17
CA GLY A 258 -0.01 60.54 -43.47
C GLY A 258 0.83 59.39 -42.93
N LYS A 259 2.16 59.39 -43.20
CA LYS A 259 3.09 58.34 -42.76
C LYS A 259 2.93 57.96 -41.28
N ALA A 260 2.76 56.67 -41.01
CA ALA A 260 2.63 56.10 -39.67
C ALA A 260 4.00 55.69 -39.12
N LYS A 261 4.10 55.61 -37.78
CA LYS A 261 5.26 54.99 -37.14
C LYS A 261 5.04 53.48 -37.06
N VAL A 262 6.05 52.74 -37.46
CA VAL A 262 6.11 51.28 -37.38
C VAL A 262 7.39 50.88 -36.65
N TYR A 263 7.37 49.73 -35.98
CA TYR A 263 8.37 49.23 -35.04
C TYR A 263 8.88 47.88 -35.53
N GLU A 264 10.19 47.63 -35.45
CA GLU A 264 10.76 46.34 -35.86
C GLU A 264 10.16 45.22 -34.99
N ASP A 265 9.70 44.14 -35.64
CA ASP A 265 9.19 42.90 -35.01
C ASP A 265 10.26 41.83 -35.23
N GLY A 266 11.17 41.73 -34.27
CA GLY A 266 12.40 40.95 -34.37
C GLY A 266 12.19 39.43 -34.26
N ASP A 267 11.11 39.02 -33.60
CA ASP A 267 10.82 37.61 -33.32
C ASP A 267 9.53 37.08 -33.99
N GLY A 268 8.76 37.95 -34.63
CA GLY A 268 7.63 37.62 -35.48
C GLY A 268 6.32 37.41 -34.72
N ASP A 269 6.13 38.03 -33.55
CA ASP A 269 4.96 37.86 -32.69
C ASP A 269 3.89 38.95 -32.83
N THR A 270 4.10 39.89 -33.75
CA THR A 270 3.25 41.02 -34.09
C THR A 270 3.29 42.22 -33.15
N TYR A 271 4.17 42.21 -32.14
CA TYR A 271 4.51 43.37 -31.33
C TYR A 271 5.95 43.80 -31.64
N GLY A 272 6.22 45.11 -31.61
CA GLY A 272 7.51 45.63 -32.05
C GLY A 272 8.27 46.41 -30.99
N ASP A 273 9.58 46.48 -31.17
CA ASP A 273 10.51 47.20 -30.30
C ASP A 273 10.32 48.72 -30.38
N LEU A 274 9.91 49.34 -29.26
CA LEU A 274 9.81 50.80 -29.12
C LEU A 274 11.13 51.54 -29.44
N SER A 275 12.28 50.86 -29.32
CA SER A 275 13.61 51.42 -29.53
C SER A 275 14.01 51.49 -31.01
N THR A 276 13.37 50.71 -31.88
CA THR A 276 13.67 50.63 -33.32
C THR A 276 12.41 50.90 -34.14
N SER A 277 12.34 52.07 -34.79
CA SER A 277 11.16 52.47 -35.55
C SER A 277 11.47 53.21 -36.85
N LEU A 278 10.55 53.10 -37.80
CA LEU A 278 10.52 53.82 -39.07
C LEU A 278 9.28 54.73 -39.12
N THR A 279 9.23 55.60 -40.14
CA THR A 279 8.04 56.41 -40.45
C THR A 279 7.82 56.35 -41.95
N VAL A 280 6.80 55.61 -42.34
CA VAL A 280 6.51 55.13 -43.71
C VAL A 280 4.99 55.13 -43.92
N CYS A 281 4.52 55.07 -45.15
CA CYS A 281 3.10 54.89 -45.46
C CYS A 281 2.70 53.45 -45.10
N ASP A 282 3.42 52.46 -45.64
CA ASP A 282 3.17 51.04 -45.37
C ASP A 282 4.26 50.41 -44.51
N ALA A 283 3.83 49.54 -43.59
CA ALA A 283 4.75 48.79 -42.75
C ALA A 283 5.51 47.75 -43.61
N PRO A 284 6.84 47.85 -43.75
CA PRO A 284 7.60 46.83 -44.45
C PRO A 284 7.56 45.51 -43.68
N SER A 285 7.79 44.39 -44.37
CA SER A 285 7.88 43.08 -43.72
C SER A 285 8.88 43.10 -42.56
N GLY A 286 8.46 42.60 -41.40
CA GLY A 286 9.24 42.64 -40.15
C GLY A 286 9.06 43.93 -39.35
N TYR A 287 8.06 44.75 -39.65
CA TYR A 287 7.64 45.88 -38.84
C TYR A 287 6.14 45.84 -38.56
N VAL A 288 5.74 46.33 -37.40
CA VAL A 288 4.34 46.40 -36.94
C VAL A 288 4.02 47.76 -36.34
N THR A 289 2.72 48.08 -36.24
CA THR A 289 2.30 49.36 -35.64
C THR A 289 2.25 49.35 -34.12
N ASP A 290 2.18 48.16 -33.52
CA ASP A 290 2.13 48.02 -32.06
C ASP A 290 3.55 48.01 -31.48
N SER A 291 3.78 48.79 -30.44
CA SER A 291 5.12 49.07 -29.90
C SER A 291 5.28 48.58 -28.46
N THR A 292 4.48 47.60 -28.07
CA THR A 292 4.30 47.19 -26.67
C THR A 292 5.08 45.94 -26.31
N ASP A 293 5.96 45.47 -27.19
CA ASP A 293 6.88 44.39 -26.89
C ASP A 293 7.93 44.82 -25.84
N CYS A 294 8.14 43.97 -24.83
CA CYS A 294 9.16 44.17 -23.80
C CYS A 294 10.42 43.30 -23.97
N ASP A 295 10.42 42.29 -24.83
CA ASP A 295 11.58 41.49 -25.26
C ASP A 295 11.40 40.97 -26.71
N ASP A 296 11.67 41.86 -27.69
CA ASP A 296 11.63 41.66 -29.16
C ASP A 296 12.62 40.59 -29.71
N SER A 297 13.19 39.78 -28.82
CA SER A 297 13.97 38.59 -29.15
C SER A 297 13.26 37.28 -28.82
N ARG A 298 12.04 37.37 -28.28
CA ARG A 298 11.26 36.25 -27.77
C ARG A 298 9.76 36.45 -28.03
N ALA A 299 9.28 35.75 -29.05
CA ALA A 299 7.87 35.70 -29.44
C ALA A 299 6.85 35.22 -28.38
N THR A 300 7.33 34.83 -27.19
CA THR A 300 6.52 34.44 -26.04
C THR A 300 6.40 35.55 -25.00
N VAL A 301 7.00 36.72 -25.22
CA VAL A 301 7.11 37.83 -24.27
C VAL A 301 6.51 39.07 -24.91
N ASN A 302 5.19 39.18 -24.83
CA ASN A 302 4.44 40.26 -25.41
C ASN A 302 3.10 40.44 -24.68
N PRO A 303 2.39 41.57 -24.84
CA PRO A 303 1.14 41.81 -24.12
C PRO A 303 -0.02 40.84 -24.41
N GLY A 304 0.09 40.04 -25.47
CA GLY A 304 -0.85 38.96 -25.77
C GLY A 304 -0.49 37.63 -25.12
N ALA A 305 0.70 37.50 -24.55
CA ALA A 305 1.18 36.31 -23.90
C ALA A 305 0.41 36.02 -22.60
N THR A 306 0.43 34.75 -22.20
CA THR A 306 -0.09 34.34 -20.90
C THR A 306 1.07 34.28 -19.92
N GLU A 307 0.95 35.02 -18.83
CA GLU A 307 1.91 34.94 -17.73
C GLU A 307 1.98 33.51 -17.17
N VAL A 308 3.20 32.99 -17.04
CA VAL A 308 3.47 31.62 -16.60
C VAL A 308 4.52 31.62 -15.50
N CYS A 309 4.28 30.87 -14.43
CA CYS A 309 5.29 30.66 -13.41
C CYS A 309 6.53 30.00 -14.02
N ASP A 310 7.65 30.70 -14.03
CA ASP A 310 8.90 30.19 -14.53
C ASP A 310 10.08 30.45 -13.56
N SER A 311 11.23 29.83 -13.82
CA SER A 311 12.39 30.01 -12.95
C SER A 311 13.18 31.30 -13.23
N ALA A 312 12.85 31.99 -14.32
CA ALA A 312 13.51 33.21 -14.76
C ALA A 312 12.83 34.47 -14.20
N ASN A 313 11.60 34.35 -13.68
CA ASN A 313 10.79 35.46 -13.20
C ASN A 313 10.67 36.55 -14.26
N LEU A 314 10.29 36.09 -15.45
CA LEU A 314 10.02 36.91 -16.61
C LEU A 314 8.60 37.49 -16.52
N ASP A 315 8.40 38.63 -17.16
CA ASP A 315 7.11 39.31 -17.27
C ASP A 315 6.67 39.07 -18.72
N GLU A 316 5.96 37.96 -18.96
CA GLU A 316 5.64 37.52 -20.31
C GLU A 316 4.58 38.41 -20.94
N ASP A 317 3.60 38.88 -20.15
CA ASP A 317 2.53 39.74 -20.65
C ASP A 317 2.85 41.25 -20.64
N CYS A 318 4.10 41.59 -20.31
CA CYS A 318 4.63 42.95 -20.29
C CYS A 318 3.79 43.94 -19.46
N ASP A 319 3.04 43.48 -18.45
CA ASP A 319 2.19 44.33 -17.62
C ASP A 319 2.93 44.99 -16.44
N GLY A 320 4.22 44.68 -16.30
CA GLY A 320 5.13 45.20 -15.29
C GLY A 320 5.14 44.35 -14.01
N LYS A 321 4.55 43.15 -14.02
CA LYS A 321 4.53 42.21 -12.89
C LYS A 321 4.94 40.84 -13.39
N ALA A 322 6.01 40.31 -12.82
CA ALA A 322 6.47 38.95 -13.07
C ALA A 322 6.00 37.96 -11.98
N ASP A 323 5.67 36.74 -12.36
CA ASP A 323 5.41 35.58 -11.50
C ASP A 323 4.53 35.89 -10.26
N ASP A 324 5.10 35.84 -9.05
CA ASP A 324 4.40 36.00 -7.77
C ASP A 324 3.93 37.44 -7.53
N ALA A 325 4.54 38.40 -8.23
CA ALA A 325 4.03 39.77 -8.24
C ALA A 325 2.77 39.87 -9.11
N ASP A 326 2.55 38.91 -10.02
CA ASP A 326 1.38 38.87 -10.88
C ASP A 326 0.32 37.85 -10.43
N SER A 327 -0.92 38.35 -10.37
CA SER A 327 -2.05 37.52 -9.95
C SER A 327 -2.59 36.65 -11.08
N ALA A 328 -2.36 37.01 -12.34
CA ALA A 328 -2.82 36.28 -13.51
C ALA A 328 -1.88 35.12 -13.91
N ALA A 329 -0.62 35.14 -13.43
CA ALA A 329 0.35 34.06 -13.58
C ALA A 329 -0.26 32.66 -13.35
N SER A 330 -0.16 31.83 -14.39
CA SER A 330 -0.62 30.45 -14.43
C SER A 330 0.49 29.48 -14.00
N GLY A 331 0.13 28.28 -13.52
CA GLY A 331 1.11 27.30 -13.05
C GLY A 331 1.49 27.39 -11.57
N LYS A 332 0.84 28.26 -10.78
CA LYS A 332 1.04 28.35 -9.33
C LYS A 332 0.79 27.01 -8.65
N THR A 333 1.64 26.68 -7.69
CA THR A 333 1.49 25.49 -6.85
C THR A 333 1.00 25.88 -5.46
N THR A 334 0.28 24.98 -4.79
CA THR A 334 -0.13 25.17 -3.39
C THR A 334 0.84 24.42 -2.49
N GLY A 335 1.41 25.12 -1.52
CA GLY A 335 2.24 24.57 -0.46
C GLY A 335 1.65 24.85 0.91
N TYR A 336 2.11 24.08 1.88
CA TYR A 336 1.72 24.09 3.28
C TYR A 336 3.02 24.23 4.09
N ALA A 337 3.03 25.08 5.11
CA ALA A 337 4.18 25.20 6.00
C ALA A 337 4.51 23.82 6.61
N ASP A 338 5.80 23.52 6.71
CA ASP A 338 6.40 22.32 7.32
C ASP A 338 7.40 22.85 8.36
N ASP A 339 6.89 23.26 9.52
CA ASP A 339 7.67 23.94 10.56
C ASP A 339 8.65 22.99 11.29
N ASP A 340 8.37 21.68 11.31
CA ASP A 340 9.19 20.66 11.99
C ASP A 340 10.12 19.85 11.06
N GLY A 341 9.93 19.95 9.74
CA GLY A 341 10.80 19.41 8.71
C GLY A 341 10.60 17.93 8.39
N ASP A 342 9.40 17.38 8.60
CA ASP A 342 9.09 15.97 8.39
C ASP A 342 8.51 15.64 7.00
N THR A 343 8.35 16.66 6.16
CA THR A 343 7.84 16.63 4.78
C THR A 343 6.31 16.58 4.62
N TYR A 344 5.57 16.63 5.71
CA TYR A 344 4.14 16.90 5.76
C TYR A 344 3.96 18.34 6.25
N GLY A 345 2.87 18.99 5.83
CA GLY A 345 2.64 20.37 6.20
C GLY A 345 1.23 20.63 6.70
N ASP A 346 1.09 21.70 7.49
CA ASP A 346 -0.16 22.10 8.12
C ASP A 346 -1.24 22.45 7.07
N PRO A 347 -2.36 21.71 6.99
CA PRO A 347 -3.46 22.01 6.07
C PRO A 347 -4.07 23.41 6.23
N SER A 348 -3.86 24.05 7.39
CA SER A 348 -4.37 25.38 7.71
C SER A 348 -3.51 26.54 7.16
N THR A 349 -2.30 26.26 6.66
CA THR A 349 -1.31 27.26 6.22
C THR A 349 -1.20 27.40 4.70
N ALA A 350 -2.16 26.83 3.96
CA ALA A 350 -2.17 26.78 2.50
C ALA A 350 -1.81 28.13 1.84
N THR A 351 -0.70 28.14 1.11
CA THR A 351 -0.20 29.28 0.35
C THR A 351 -0.03 28.87 -1.11
N THR A 352 -0.56 29.66 -2.04
CA THR A 352 -0.46 29.40 -3.48
C THR A 352 0.44 30.44 -4.13
N ALA A 353 1.52 30.00 -4.76
CA ALA A 353 2.55 30.84 -5.35
C ALA A 353 3.28 30.09 -6.50
N CYS A 354 3.99 30.82 -7.33
CA CYS A 354 4.98 30.29 -8.28
C CYS A 354 6.17 29.74 -7.49
N ASP A 355 6.76 30.57 -6.62
CA ASP A 355 7.82 30.17 -5.69
C ASP A 355 7.25 30.01 -4.28
N LEU A 356 7.04 28.74 -3.87
CA LEU A 356 6.60 28.46 -2.51
C LEU A 356 7.61 28.96 -1.47
N PRO A 357 7.16 29.55 -0.35
CA PRO A 357 8.05 29.94 0.74
C PRO A 357 8.97 28.81 1.16
N SER A 358 10.22 29.13 1.51
CA SER A 358 11.14 28.14 2.08
C SER A 358 10.51 27.46 3.31
N GLY A 359 10.56 26.14 3.37
CA GLY A 359 9.88 25.36 4.42
C GLY A 359 8.41 25.08 4.12
N SER A 360 7.98 25.17 2.86
CA SER A 360 6.67 24.68 2.42
C SER A 360 6.80 23.33 1.72
N VAL A 361 5.81 22.46 1.88
CA VAL A 361 5.67 21.18 1.18
C VAL A 361 4.30 21.08 0.50
N SER A 362 4.16 20.21 -0.50
CA SER A 362 2.90 20.04 -1.23
C SER A 362 1.89 19.14 -0.51
N ASN A 363 2.34 18.39 0.50
CA ASN A 363 1.51 17.44 1.22
C ASN A 363 0.91 18.07 2.48
N SER A 364 -0.41 18.17 2.55
CA SER A 364 -1.13 18.94 3.58
C SER A 364 -1.68 18.10 4.73
N THR A 365 -1.06 16.97 5.02
CA THR A 365 -1.68 15.93 5.86
C THR A 365 -1.08 15.86 7.25
N ASP A 366 -0.32 16.87 7.66
CA ASP A 366 0.19 16.98 9.03
C ASP A 366 -0.91 17.46 9.99
N CYS A 367 -1.04 16.79 11.13
CA CYS A 367 -1.98 17.17 12.18
C CYS A 367 -1.32 17.86 13.40
N ASP A 368 0.02 17.88 13.50
CA ASP A 368 0.80 18.68 14.43
C ASP A 368 2.16 19.10 13.83
N ASP A 369 2.13 20.17 13.03
CA ASP A 369 3.26 20.79 12.30
C ASP A 369 4.44 21.27 13.18
N ASN A 370 4.32 21.13 14.51
CA ASN A 370 5.40 21.44 15.45
C ASN A 370 6.13 20.19 15.96
N ASN A 371 5.75 18.99 15.49
CA ASN A 371 6.21 17.73 15.98
C ASN A 371 6.32 16.65 14.89
N ALA A 372 7.53 16.52 14.33
CA ALA A 372 7.90 15.57 13.26
C ALA A 372 7.65 14.07 13.54
N ALA A 373 7.15 13.72 14.72
CA ALA A 373 6.71 12.37 15.08
C ALA A 373 5.21 12.14 14.89
N ILE A 374 4.44 13.19 14.58
CA ILE A 374 2.99 13.17 14.39
C ILE A 374 2.73 13.55 12.93
N ASN A 375 2.59 12.54 12.07
CA ASN A 375 2.31 12.71 10.65
C ASN A 375 1.78 11.39 10.07
N PRO A 376 1.23 11.38 8.86
CA PRO A 376 0.60 10.17 8.29
C PRO A 376 1.50 8.98 8.01
N ALA A 377 2.82 9.14 8.10
CA ALA A 377 3.76 8.02 8.04
C ALA A 377 4.23 7.55 9.42
N ALA A 378 3.86 8.25 10.49
CA ALA A 378 4.09 7.80 11.84
C ALA A 378 3.34 6.49 12.11
N ALA A 379 3.83 5.74 13.08
CA ALA A 379 3.12 4.57 13.57
C ALA A 379 2.34 4.98 14.81
N GLU A 380 1.06 4.64 14.84
CA GLU A 380 0.23 4.84 16.02
C GLU A 380 0.78 4.05 17.21
N VAL A 381 0.95 4.74 18.34
CA VAL A 381 1.52 4.19 19.57
C VAL A 381 0.63 4.48 20.76
N CYS A 382 0.38 3.46 21.59
CA CYS A 382 -0.33 3.67 22.85
C CYS A 382 0.40 4.72 23.71
N ASP A 383 -0.23 5.85 23.94
CA ASP A 383 0.29 6.89 24.81
C ASP A 383 -0.75 7.32 25.87
N SER A 384 -0.37 8.23 26.76
CA SER A 384 -1.29 8.72 27.81
C SER A 384 -2.06 9.97 27.42
N ALA A 385 -1.68 10.59 26.30
CA ALA A 385 -2.27 11.80 25.76
C ALA A 385 -3.41 11.49 24.77
N ASN A 386 -3.54 10.23 24.33
CA ASN A 386 -4.46 9.80 23.28
C ASN A 386 -4.25 10.65 22.02
N THR A 387 -2.98 10.79 21.65
CA THR A 387 -2.52 11.45 20.43
C THR A 387 -2.84 10.58 19.24
N ASP A 388 -3.22 11.19 18.11
CA ASP A 388 -3.38 10.53 16.81
C ASP A 388 -2.09 10.78 16.06
N GLU A 389 -1.11 9.88 16.17
CA GLU A 389 0.22 10.12 15.61
C GLU A 389 0.22 9.97 14.10
N ASP A 390 -0.58 9.06 13.55
CA ASP A 390 -0.66 8.82 12.12
C ASP A 390 -1.72 9.67 11.40
N CYS A 391 -2.32 10.62 12.12
CA CYS A 391 -3.27 11.60 11.61
C CYS A 391 -4.44 10.97 10.81
N ASP A 392 -4.84 9.74 11.10
CA ASP A 392 -5.91 9.04 10.38
C ASP A 392 -7.31 9.32 10.97
N GLY A 393 -7.36 10.08 12.06
CA GLY A 393 -8.56 10.45 12.80
C GLY A 393 -8.92 9.46 13.90
N LYS A 394 -8.06 8.48 14.21
CA LYS A 394 -8.25 7.53 15.31
C LYS A 394 -6.99 7.44 16.15
N ALA A 395 -7.15 7.66 17.45
CA ALA A 395 -6.09 7.51 18.43
C ALA A 395 -6.26 6.25 19.30
N ASP A 396 -5.15 5.64 19.72
CA ASP A 396 -5.04 4.58 20.72
C ASP A 396 -6.07 3.43 20.52
N ASP A 397 -6.98 3.21 21.48
CA ASP A 397 -7.97 2.13 21.46
C ASP A 397 -9.04 2.32 20.38
N SER A 398 -9.18 3.55 19.86
CA SER A 398 -10.01 3.79 18.68
C SER A 398 -9.29 3.37 17.40
N ASP A 399 -7.96 3.21 17.43
CA ASP A 399 -7.18 2.70 16.33
C ASP A 399 -6.72 1.23 16.51
N SER A 400 -7.04 0.44 15.49
CA SER A 400 -6.66 -0.96 15.45
C SER A 400 -5.16 -1.15 15.20
N SER A 401 -4.50 -0.18 14.56
CA SER A 401 -3.08 -0.24 14.21
C SER A 401 -2.16 0.11 15.39
N ALA A 402 -2.69 0.85 16.38
CA ALA A 402 -1.99 1.23 17.61
C ALA A 402 -1.19 0.08 18.24
N SER A 403 0.10 0.34 18.40
CA SER A 403 1.10 -0.57 18.95
C SER A 403 1.37 -0.28 20.44
N GLY A 404 1.94 -1.23 21.19
CA GLY A 404 2.21 -1.03 22.62
C GLY A 404 1.05 -1.36 23.58
N LYS A 405 -0.05 -1.95 23.07
CA LYS A 405 -1.20 -2.40 23.86
C LYS A 405 -0.79 -3.29 25.04
N SER A 406 -1.28 -2.97 26.23
CA SER A 406 -1.13 -3.80 27.43
C SER A 406 -2.16 -4.92 27.43
N THR A 407 -1.84 -6.05 28.07
CA THR A 407 -2.82 -7.12 28.29
C THR A 407 -3.53 -6.87 29.61
N TRP A 408 -4.85 -6.85 29.56
CA TRP A 408 -5.75 -6.65 30.69
C TRP A 408 -6.58 -7.92 30.90
N TYR A 409 -6.84 -8.27 32.15
CA TYR A 409 -7.51 -9.49 32.57
C TYR A 409 -8.85 -9.14 33.21
N GLY A 410 -9.94 -9.77 32.79
CA GLY A 410 -11.26 -9.52 33.33
C GLY A 410 -11.27 -9.82 34.82
N ASP A 411 -11.88 -8.92 35.59
CA ASP A 411 -12.01 -8.95 37.05
C ASP A 411 -13.51 -8.95 37.36
N ALA A 412 -14.11 -10.14 37.39
CA ALA A 412 -15.57 -10.27 37.45
C ALA A 412 -16.15 -10.08 38.86
N ASP A 413 -15.34 -10.20 39.92
CA ASP A 413 -15.75 -10.00 41.30
C ASP A 413 -15.22 -8.71 41.95
N SER A 414 -14.41 -7.95 41.20
CA SER A 414 -13.90 -6.61 41.54
C SER A 414 -12.91 -6.59 42.71
N ASP A 415 -12.04 -7.59 42.81
CA ASP A 415 -11.02 -7.69 43.87
C ASP A 415 -9.61 -7.20 43.48
N SER A 416 -9.45 -6.72 42.24
CA SER A 416 -8.21 -6.24 41.62
C SER A 416 -7.25 -7.31 41.10
N TYR A 417 -7.62 -8.57 41.16
CA TYR A 417 -6.98 -9.66 40.42
C TYR A 417 -7.95 -10.13 39.33
N GLY A 418 -7.41 -10.53 38.19
CA GLY A 418 -8.21 -10.95 37.05
C GLY A 418 -7.81 -12.33 36.56
N SER A 419 -8.71 -12.95 35.82
CA SER A 419 -8.48 -14.28 35.25
C SER A 419 -7.57 -14.24 34.02
N ALA A 420 -6.49 -15.04 34.03
CA ALA A 420 -5.69 -15.32 32.83
C ALA A 420 -6.50 -15.92 31.67
N SER A 421 -7.67 -16.49 31.93
CA SER A 421 -8.56 -17.09 30.92
C SER A 421 -9.51 -16.08 30.26
N SER A 422 -9.60 -14.87 30.81
CA SER A 422 -10.40 -13.76 30.30
C SER A 422 -9.49 -12.56 30.10
N SER A 423 -8.90 -12.41 28.91
CA SER A 423 -7.93 -11.33 28.65
C SER A 423 -8.25 -10.58 27.37
N THR A 424 -7.96 -9.28 27.35
CA THR A 424 -8.00 -8.43 26.16
C THR A 424 -6.74 -7.58 26.08
N SER A 425 -6.39 -7.09 24.89
CA SER A 425 -5.30 -6.13 24.70
C SER A 425 -5.87 -4.75 24.40
N ALA A 426 -5.44 -3.74 25.14
CA ALA A 426 -5.87 -2.34 25.01
C ALA A 426 -4.76 -1.40 25.48
N CYS A 427 -4.76 -0.17 24.99
CA CYS A 427 -3.85 0.89 25.46
C CYS A 427 -4.20 1.27 26.90
N ASP A 428 -5.46 1.64 27.12
CA ASP A 428 -5.98 1.97 28.44
C ASP A 428 -6.65 0.79 29.12
N GLN A 429 -6.78 0.87 30.45
CA GLN A 429 -7.49 -0.13 31.25
C GLN A 429 -8.97 -0.17 30.89
N PRO A 430 -9.48 -1.27 30.29
CA PRO A 430 -10.90 -1.40 30.04
C PRO A 430 -11.68 -1.53 31.35
N SER A 431 -12.91 -1.02 31.36
CA SER A 431 -13.79 -1.17 32.53
C SER A 431 -14.06 -2.64 32.83
N GLY A 432 -13.83 -3.06 34.09
CA GLY A 432 -13.98 -4.45 34.54
C GLY A 432 -12.80 -5.35 34.22
N TYR A 433 -11.63 -4.78 33.88
CA TYR A 433 -10.38 -5.51 33.71
C TYR A 433 -9.27 -4.90 34.56
N VAL A 434 -8.24 -5.67 34.89
CA VAL A 434 -7.06 -5.29 35.69
C VAL A 434 -5.77 -5.85 35.09
N SER A 435 -4.61 -5.40 35.55
CA SER A 435 -3.31 -5.80 34.97
C SER A 435 -2.75 -7.11 35.55
N LEU A 436 -3.30 -7.58 36.67
CA LEU A 436 -2.85 -8.79 37.36
C LEU A 436 -3.69 -9.99 36.91
N SER A 437 -3.04 -11.05 36.45
CA SER A 437 -3.70 -12.26 35.90
C SER A 437 -3.77 -13.45 36.85
N THR A 438 -3.58 -13.19 38.14
CA THR A 438 -3.22 -14.21 39.12
C THR A 438 -4.41 -14.70 39.95
N ASP A 439 -5.64 -14.39 39.53
CA ASP A 439 -6.85 -14.89 40.17
C ASP A 439 -7.13 -16.36 39.81
N CYS A 440 -7.30 -17.21 40.82
CA CYS A 440 -7.62 -18.62 40.65
C CYS A 440 -9.14 -18.93 40.69
N ASP A 441 -10.00 -18.03 41.17
CA ASP A 441 -11.47 -18.08 41.07
C ASP A 441 -12.07 -16.66 40.97
N ASP A 442 -12.02 -16.11 39.75
CA ASP A 442 -12.50 -14.78 39.31
C ASP A 442 -13.99 -14.48 39.59
N THR A 443 -14.71 -15.42 40.22
CA THR A 443 -16.09 -15.25 40.64
C THR A 443 -16.25 -14.99 42.14
N LYS A 444 -15.15 -15.00 42.89
CA LYS A 444 -15.11 -14.86 44.34
C LYS A 444 -13.94 -13.97 44.79
N ALA A 445 -14.28 -12.73 45.17
CA ALA A 445 -13.34 -11.74 45.71
C ALA A 445 -12.55 -12.15 46.98
N SER A 446 -12.83 -13.33 47.53
CA SER A 446 -12.10 -13.93 48.65
C SER A 446 -11.05 -14.96 48.23
N VAL A 447 -10.89 -15.22 46.93
CA VAL A 447 -10.00 -16.25 46.37
C VAL A 447 -9.07 -15.58 45.37
N ASN A 448 -7.96 -15.02 45.86
CA ASN A 448 -6.96 -14.31 45.07
C ASN A 448 -5.63 -14.28 45.84
N PRO A 449 -4.49 -13.95 45.21
CA PRO A 449 -3.18 -13.94 45.88
C PRO A 449 -3.01 -12.96 47.05
N GLY A 450 -3.94 -12.01 47.22
CA GLY A 450 -3.99 -11.12 48.38
C GLY A 450 -4.89 -11.63 49.51
N ALA A 451 -5.63 -12.71 49.29
CA ALA A 451 -6.51 -13.31 50.28
C ALA A 451 -5.69 -13.98 51.40
N THR A 452 -6.36 -14.22 52.53
CA THR A 452 -5.79 -14.99 53.63
C THR A 452 -6.34 -16.39 53.54
N GLU A 453 -5.44 -17.37 53.48
CA GLU A 453 -5.80 -18.78 53.55
C GLU A 453 -6.52 -19.11 54.87
N VAL A 454 -7.68 -19.74 54.77
CA VAL A 454 -8.55 -20.09 55.89
C VAL A 454 -8.94 -21.55 55.82
N CYS A 455 -8.86 -22.25 56.95
CA CYS A 455 -9.38 -23.62 57.02
C CYS A 455 -10.87 -23.64 56.67
N ASP A 456 -11.23 -24.28 55.56
CA ASP A 456 -12.61 -24.44 55.12
C ASP A 456 -12.94 -25.92 54.83
N SER A 457 -14.21 -26.23 54.62
CA SER A 457 -14.62 -27.61 54.33
C SER A 457 -14.50 -27.98 52.83
N ALA A 458 -14.24 -26.99 51.99
CA ALA A 458 -14.12 -27.14 50.55
C ALA A 458 -12.67 -27.40 50.11
N ASN A 459 -11.70 -27.23 51.01
CA ASN A 459 -10.28 -27.30 50.73
C ASN A 459 -9.91 -26.39 49.56
N THR A 460 -10.43 -25.15 49.64
CA THR A 460 -10.16 -24.06 48.71
C THR A 460 -8.73 -23.56 48.95
N ASP A 461 -8.02 -23.20 47.88
CA ASP A 461 -6.74 -22.48 47.93
C ASP A 461 -7.10 -21.01 47.74
N GLU A 462 -7.34 -20.28 48.83
CA GLU A 462 -7.81 -18.90 48.76
C GLU A 462 -6.73 -17.93 48.34
N ASP A 463 -5.48 -18.16 48.73
CA ASP A 463 -4.35 -17.31 48.35
C ASP A 463 -3.67 -17.71 47.03
N CYS A 464 -4.25 -18.68 46.33
CA CYS A 464 -3.83 -19.14 45.01
C CYS A 464 -2.33 -19.51 44.94
N ASP A 465 -1.71 -19.94 46.04
CA ASP A 465 -0.29 -20.28 46.10
C ASP A 465 0.01 -21.74 45.71
N GLY A 466 -1.05 -22.51 45.40
CA GLY A 466 -1.01 -23.91 45.00
C GLY A 466 -1.09 -24.87 46.18
N LYS A 467 -1.36 -24.39 47.40
CA LYS A 467 -1.56 -25.20 48.60
C LYS A 467 -2.84 -24.77 49.29
N ALA A 468 -3.71 -25.75 49.54
CA ALA A 468 -4.95 -25.54 50.30
C ALA A 468 -4.83 -26.13 51.72
N ASP A 469 -5.45 -25.47 52.69
CA ASP A 469 -5.68 -25.95 54.06
C ASP A 469 -4.44 -26.59 54.73
N ASP A 470 -4.44 -27.90 54.97
CA ASP A 470 -3.39 -28.65 55.66
C ASP A 470 -2.11 -28.76 54.83
N ALA A 471 -2.21 -28.62 53.51
CA ALA A 471 -1.04 -28.51 52.64
C ALA A 471 -0.37 -27.15 52.79
N ASP A 472 -1.12 -26.11 53.20
CA ASP A 472 -0.59 -24.79 53.40
C ASP A 472 -0.27 -24.48 54.87
N SER A 473 0.95 -24.03 55.13
CA SER A 473 1.38 -23.72 56.49
C SER A 473 0.84 -22.38 57.00
N ALA A 474 0.45 -21.46 56.10
CA ALA A 474 -0.07 -20.14 56.43
C ALA A 474 -1.58 -20.15 56.72
N ALA A 475 -2.30 -21.22 56.33
CA ALA A 475 -3.71 -21.41 56.64
C ALA A 475 -4.06 -21.15 58.11
N SER A 476 -5.03 -20.26 58.30
CA SER A 476 -5.54 -19.82 59.59
C SER A 476 -6.76 -20.64 60.03
N GLY A 477 -7.02 -20.76 61.34
CA GLY A 477 -8.16 -21.55 61.85
C GLY A 477 -7.86 -23.02 62.20
N LYS A 478 -6.60 -23.46 62.09
CA LYS A 478 -6.15 -24.81 62.48
C LYS A 478 -6.47 -25.12 63.95
N SER A 479 -6.96 -26.33 64.18
CA SER A 479 -7.18 -26.90 65.50
C SER A 479 -6.03 -27.81 65.91
N THR A 480 -5.70 -27.87 67.20
CA THR A 480 -4.71 -28.81 67.71
C THR A 480 -5.28 -30.22 67.73
N ALA A 481 -4.55 -31.18 67.15
CA ALA A 481 -4.85 -32.59 67.19
C ALA A 481 -3.65 -33.36 67.80
N TYR A 482 -3.95 -34.44 68.52
CA TYR A 482 -3.01 -35.24 69.29
C TYR A 482 -2.97 -36.63 68.70
N ARG A 483 -1.78 -37.19 68.51
CA ARG A 483 -1.62 -38.53 67.95
C ARG A 483 -2.30 -39.55 68.88
N ASP A 484 -3.08 -40.46 68.30
CA ASP A 484 -3.75 -41.60 68.94
C ASP A 484 -3.15 -42.87 68.33
N ALA A 485 -2.13 -43.44 68.97
CA ALA A 485 -1.34 -44.52 68.38
C ALA A 485 -1.93 -45.91 68.62
N ASP A 486 -2.76 -46.08 69.63
CA ASP A 486 -3.38 -47.36 69.99
C ASP A 486 -4.88 -47.44 69.63
N GLY A 487 -5.48 -46.32 69.21
CA GLY A 487 -6.82 -46.23 68.64
C GLY A 487 -7.94 -46.15 69.68
N ASP A 488 -7.67 -45.68 70.89
CA ASP A 488 -8.64 -45.63 71.98
C ASP A 488 -9.42 -44.31 72.11
N THR A 489 -9.15 -43.36 71.21
CA THR A 489 -9.75 -42.02 71.09
C THR A 489 -9.20 -40.95 72.04
N TYR A 490 -8.21 -41.27 72.85
CA TYR A 490 -7.39 -40.35 73.62
C TYR A 490 -6.01 -40.26 72.94
N GLY A 491 -5.37 -39.10 73.03
CA GLY A 491 -4.10 -38.87 72.36
C GLY A 491 -3.06 -38.27 73.27
N ASP A 492 -1.80 -38.41 72.89
CA ASP A 492 -0.63 -37.95 73.64
C ASP A 492 -0.46 -36.43 73.52
N ALA A 493 -0.54 -35.73 74.66
CA ALA A 493 -0.30 -34.29 74.76
C ALA A 493 1.09 -33.84 74.27
N SER A 494 2.08 -34.74 74.31
CA SER A 494 3.45 -34.48 73.83
C SER A 494 3.63 -34.68 72.32
N SER A 495 2.64 -35.30 71.67
CA SER A 495 2.58 -35.58 70.22
C SER A 495 1.49 -34.74 69.53
N ALA A 496 1.47 -33.44 69.81
CA ALA A 496 0.53 -32.49 69.24
C ALA A 496 0.95 -31.99 67.85
N THR A 497 -0.02 -31.82 66.95
CA THR A 497 0.09 -31.13 65.66
C THR A 497 -1.10 -30.19 65.47
N THR A 498 -1.04 -29.28 64.51
CA THR A 498 -2.16 -28.42 64.13
C THR A 498 -2.66 -28.78 62.75
N VAL A 499 -3.97 -28.99 62.60
CA VAL A 499 -4.62 -29.38 61.35
C VAL A 499 -5.92 -28.60 61.16
N CYS A 500 -6.32 -28.39 59.91
CA CYS A 500 -7.65 -27.92 59.53
C CYS A 500 -8.66 -29.05 59.74
N ASP A 501 -8.36 -30.24 59.22
CA ASP A 501 -9.21 -31.42 59.34
C ASP A 501 -8.56 -32.54 60.18
N LEU A 502 -9.35 -33.11 61.10
CA LEU A 502 -8.92 -34.24 61.92
C LEU A 502 -8.62 -35.45 61.04
N THR A 503 -7.34 -35.70 60.83
CA THR A 503 -6.82 -36.83 60.05
C THR A 503 -6.84 -38.12 60.87
N SER A 504 -7.08 -39.25 60.21
CA SER A 504 -7.05 -40.58 60.84
C SER A 504 -5.73 -40.82 61.60
N GLY A 505 -5.83 -41.26 62.86
CA GLY A 505 -4.68 -41.45 63.77
C GLY A 505 -4.37 -40.25 64.66
N TYR A 506 -5.20 -39.21 64.61
CA TYR A 506 -5.17 -38.07 65.53
C TYR A 506 -6.57 -37.81 66.12
N VAL A 507 -6.62 -37.30 67.34
CA VAL A 507 -7.84 -36.95 68.07
C VAL A 507 -7.72 -35.58 68.73
N SER A 508 -8.84 -34.95 69.07
CA SER A 508 -8.83 -33.64 69.74
C SER A 508 -8.54 -33.72 71.25
N ASN A 509 -8.61 -34.92 71.83
CA ASN A 509 -8.48 -35.12 73.27
C ASN A 509 -7.05 -35.54 73.64
N SER A 510 -6.37 -34.76 74.47
CA SER A 510 -4.94 -34.93 74.79
C SER A 510 -4.67 -35.64 76.12
N THR A 511 -5.62 -36.43 76.62
CA THR A 511 -5.60 -36.86 78.03
C THR A 511 -5.07 -38.29 78.23
N ASP A 512 -4.42 -38.86 77.22
CA ASP A 512 -3.77 -40.17 77.31
C ASP A 512 -2.42 -40.06 78.05
N CYS A 513 -2.20 -40.93 79.04
CA CYS A 513 -0.93 -41.04 79.78
C CYS A 513 0.01 -42.16 79.30
N ASP A 514 -0.46 -43.10 78.46
CA ASP A 514 0.35 -44.08 77.73
C ASP A 514 -0.29 -44.44 76.38
N ASP A 515 -0.08 -43.56 75.39
CA ASP A 515 -0.54 -43.64 73.98
C ASP A 515 0.00 -44.86 73.19
N THR A 516 0.57 -45.84 73.87
CA THR A 516 0.93 -47.14 73.29
C THR A 516 0.01 -48.28 73.74
N LYS A 517 -0.90 -48.01 74.68
CA LYS A 517 -1.80 -49.00 75.27
C LYS A 517 -3.21 -48.44 75.46
N ALA A 518 -4.12 -48.91 74.61
CA ALA A 518 -5.56 -48.59 74.66
C ALA A 518 -6.30 -48.95 75.97
N SER A 519 -5.60 -49.58 76.92
CA SER A 519 -6.08 -49.89 78.26
C SER A 519 -5.66 -48.85 79.31
N ILE A 520 -4.89 -47.84 78.95
CA ILE A 520 -4.37 -46.79 79.83
C ILE A 520 -4.84 -45.45 79.28
N ASN A 521 -5.96 -44.95 79.80
CA ASN A 521 -6.58 -43.69 79.39
C ASN A 521 -7.57 -43.23 80.47
N PRO A 522 -8.05 -41.98 80.45
CA PRO A 522 -8.97 -41.45 81.46
C PRO A 522 -10.32 -42.17 81.64
N ALA A 523 -10.68 -43.06 80.72
CA ALA A 523 -11.88 -43.89 80.82
C ALA A 523 -11.57 -45.34 81.20
N ALA A 524 -10.29 -45.71 81.35
CA ALA A 524 -9.88 -47.01 81.83
C ALA A 524 -10.31 -47.22 83.29
N THR A 525 -10.30 -48.49 83.70
CA THR A 525 -10.63 -48.87 85.08
C THR A 525 -9.34 -49.23 85.79
N GLU A 526 -9.07 -48.56 86.90
CA GLU A 526 -7.90 -48.84 87.75
C GLU A 526 -7.91 -50.27 88.30
N VAL A 527 -6.81 -50.98 88.10
CA VAL A 527 -6.67 -52.41 88.44
C VAL A 527 -5.32 -52.70 89.07
N CYS A 528 -5.34 -53.26 90.29
CA CYS A 528 -4.11 -53.68 90.98
C CYS A 528 -3.26 -54.58 90.07
N ASP A 529 -2.10 -54.09 89.66
CA ASP A 529 -1.10 -54.82 88.91
C ASP A 529 0.28 -54.78 89.61
N SER A 530 1.23 -55.58 89.11
CA SER A 530 2.58 -55.63 89.70
C SER A 530 3.49 -54.47 89.25
N ALA A 531 3.05 -53.70 88.25
CA ALA A 531 3.74 -52.54 87.72
C ALA A 531 3.35 -51.25 88.45
N ASN A 532 2.28 -51.28 89.25
CA ASN A 532 1.70 -50.12 89.92
C ASN A 532 1.48 -49.01 88.89
N THR A 533 0.81 -49.38 87.80
CA THR A 533 0.43 -48.51 86.69
C THR A 533 -0.71 -47.59 87.14
N ASP A 534 -0.83 -46.42 86.53
CA ASP A 534 -1.98 -45.52 86.67
C ASP A 534 -2.78 -45.68 85.38
N GLU A 535 -3.77 -46.56 85.35
CA GLU A 535 -4.49 -46.88 84.13
C GLU A 535 -5.50 -45.80 83.77
N ASP A 536 -6.14 -45.19 84.76
CA ASP A 536 -7.15 -44.14 84.54
C ASP A 536 -6.58 -42.72 84.43
N CYS A 537 -5.25 -42.60 84.42
CA CYS A 537 -4.52 -41.36 84.21
C CYS A 537 -4.93 -40.24 85.19
N ASP A 538 -5.43 -40.57 86.40
CA ASP A 538 -5.87 -39.58 87.40
C ASP A 538 -4.73 -39.05 88.28
N GLY A 539 -3.52 -39.55 88.04
CA GLY A 539 -2.29 -39.18 88.75
C GLY A 539 -2.04 -39.99 90.01
N LYS A 540 -2.83 -41.06 90.25
CA LYS A 540 -2.63 -41.99 91.36
C LYS A 540 -2.54 -43.40 90.83
N ALA A 541 -1.36 -43.99 90.94
CA ALA A 541 -1.18 -45.41 90.69
C ALA A 541 -1.79 -46.26 91.82
N ASP A 542 -2.36 -47.42 91.46
CA ASP A 542 -2.75 -48.59 92.26
C ASP A 542 -2.69 -48.48 93.79
N ASP A 543 -1.49 -48.52 94.38
CA ASP A 543 -1.31 -48.56 95.85
C ASP A 543 -1.74 -47.26 96.54
N LEU A 544 -1.72 -46.15 95.81
CA LEU A 544 -2.17 -44.83 96.24
C LEU A 544 -3.58 -44.52 95.75
N ASP A 545 -4.12 -45.31 94.83
CA ASP A 545 -5.49 -45.14 94.37
C ASP A 545 -6.50 -45.97 95.16
N THR A 546 -7.50 -45.27 95.67
CA THR A 546 -8.56 -45.89 96.47
C THR A 546 -9.57 -46.63 95.60
N THR A 547 -9.65 -46.29 94.31
CA THR A 547 -10.62 -46.87 93.37
C THR A 547 -10.11 -48.13 92.66
N ALA A 548 -8.79 -48.36 92.70
CA ALA A 548 -8.13 -49.59 92.26
C ALA A 548 -8.84 -50.86 92.72
N SER A 549 -9.20 -51.70 91.75
CA SER A 549 -9.90 -52.97 91.95
C SER A 549 -8.90 -54.14 92.05
N GLY A 550 -9.26 -55.23 92.73
CA GLY A 550 -8.38 -56.41 92.88
C GLY A 550 -7.49 -56.47 94.14
N LYS A 551 -7.70 -55.57 95.12
CA LYS A 551 -6.95 -55.52 96.38
C LYS A 551 -6.97 -56.86 97.15
N THR A 552 -5.80 -57.26 97.64
CA THR A 552 -5.63 -58.42 98.51
C THR A 552 -5.82 -58.03 99.98
N THR A 553 -6.53 -58.85 100.75
CA THR A 553 -6.66 -58.65 102.19
C THR A 553 -5.47 -59.29 102.92
N TYR A 554 -4.73 -58.46 103.65
CA TYR A 554 -3.62 -58.86 104.51
C TYR A 554 -4.01 -58.70 106.00
N TYR A 555 -3.41 -59.51 106.86
CA TYR A 555 -3.68 -59.65 108.29
C TYR A 555 -2.44 -59.26 109.09
N ARG A 556 -2.58 -58.45 110.13
CA ARG A 556 -1.44 -57.93 110.90
C ARG A 556 -0.71 -59.06 111.62
N ASP A 557 0.62 -59.12 111.48
CA ASP A 557 1.52 -60.06 112.16
C ASP A 557 2.40 -59.24 113.11
N ALA A 558 1.99 -59.14 114.37
CA ALA A 558 2.60 -58.21 115.31
C ALA A 558 3.84 -58.79 116.02
N ASP A 559 3.94 -60.11 116.10
CA ASP A 559 5.05 -60.80 116.77
C ASP A 559 6.05 -61.44 115.80
N GLY A 560 5.77 -61.37 114.50
CA GLY A 560 6.68 -61.70 113.40
C GLY A 560 6.79 -63.20 113.12
N ASP A 561 5.76 -63.97 113.47
CA ASP A 561 5.78 -65.44 113.34
C ASP A 561 5.17 -65.96 112.04
N THR A 562 4.78 -65.06 111.13
CA THR A 562 4.18 -65.29 109.82
C THR A 562 2.72 -65.73 109.82
N TYR A 563 2.03 -65.69 110.97
CA TYR A 563 0.59 -65.84 111.07
C TYR A 563 -0.04 -64.55 111.57
N GLY A 564 -0.92 -63.95 110.77
CA GLY A 564 -1.56 -62.71 111.13
C GLY A 564 -2.86 -62.91 111.91
N SER A 565 -3.27 -61.87 112.64
CA SER A 565 -4.55 -61.83 113.33
C SER A 565 -5.72 -61.52 112.39
N SER A 566 -6.73 -62.37 112.38
CA SER A 566 -8.03 -62.08 111.74
C SER A 566 -8.76 -60.85 112.30
N ALA A 567 -8.34 -60.31 113.45
CA ALA A 567 -8.95 -59.14 114.07
C ALA A 567 -8.46 -57.80 113.47
N THR A 568 -7.32 -57.79 112.77
CA THR A 568 -6.74 -56.56 112.18
C THR A 568 -6.34 -56.82 110.73
N THR A 569 -7.12 -56.27 109.80
CA THR A 569 -6.92 -56.47 108.35
C THR A 569 -6.66 -55.17 107.62
N SER A 570 -5.89 -55.23 106.54
CA SER A 570 -5.71 -54.15 105.56
C SER A 570 -5.93 -54.70 104.15
N SER A 571 -6.67 -53.97 103.31
CA SER A 571 -6.80 -54.32 101.88
C SER A 571 -5.94 -53.37 101.06
N ALA A 572 -4.99 -53.91 100.31
CA ALA A 572 -4.04 -53.17 99.49
C ALA A 572 -3.69 -53.99 98.24
N CYS A 573 -3.14 -53.36 97.20
CA CYS A 573 -2.67 -54.09 96.02
C CYS A 573 -1.42 -54.89 96.40
N ASP A 574 -0.46 -54.25 97.09
CA ASP A 574 0.72 -54.90 97.64
C ASP A 574 0.65 -55.19 99.15
N GLN A 575 1.46 -56.17 99.60
CA GLN A 575 1.54 -56.59 101.00
C GLN A 575 2.06 -55.45 101.90
N PRO A 576 1.25 -54.90 102.81
CA PRO A 576 1.71 -53.87 103.73
C PRO A 576 2.73 -54.44 104.71
N SER A 577 3.75 -53.64 105.05
CA SER A 577 4.76 -54.05 106.04
C SER A 577 4.14 -54.39 107.39
N GLY A 578 4.51 -55.55 107.96
CA GLY A 578 3.95 -56.07 109.22
C GLY A 578 2.57 -56.72 109.09
N TYR A 579 2.13 -57.00 107.86
CA TYR A 579 0.96 -57.83 107.57
C TYR A 579 1.36 -59.04 106.74
N VAL A 580 0.60 -60.13 106.82
CA VAL A 580 0.77 -61.40 106.10
C VAL A 580 -0.58 -61.87 105.56
N THR A 581 -0.62 -62.83 104.64
CA THR A 581 -1.88 -63.31 104.02
C THR A 581 -2.60 -64.38 104.85
N THR A 582 -1.95 -64.91 105.88
CA THR A 582 -2.44 -65.96 106.78
C THR A 582 -3.15 -65.32 107.99
N SER A 583 -4.33 -65.81 108.36
CA SER A 583 -5.20 -65.16 109.37
C SER A 583 -5.42 -65.97 110.65
N THR A 584 -4.57 -66.96 110.89
CA THR A 584 -4.85 -68.05 111.83
C THR A 584 -4.17 -67.90 113.19
N ASP A 585 -3.61 -66.73 113.53
CA ASP A 585 -3.05 -66.51 114.85
C ASP A 585 -4.13 -66.13 115.89
N CYS A 586 -4.17 -66.90 116.98
CA CYS A 586 -5.10 -66.71 118.09
C CYS A 586 -4.55 -65.82 119.22
N ASP A 587 -3.24 -65.58 119.28
CA ASP A 587 -2.58 -64.65 120.20
C ASP A 587 -1.38 -63.98 119.50
N ASP A 588 -1.71 -63.01 118.64
CA ASP A 588 -0.85 -62.15 117.82
C ASP A 588 0.04 -61.19 118.65
N THR A 589 0.39 -61.59 119.87
CA THR A 589 1.37 -60.91 120.72
C THR A 589 2.45 -61.87 121.22
N LYS A 590 2.36 -63.16 120.88
CA LYS A 590 3.26 -64.21 121.31
C LYS A 590 3.53 -65.18 120.16
N ALA A 591 4.70 -65.03 119.54
CA ALA A 591 5.20 -65.91 118.48
C ALA A 591 5.31 -67.42 118.86
N SER A 592 5.11 -67.76 120.12
CA SER A 592 5.05 -69.15 120.61
C SER A 592 3.62 -69.74 120.63
N VAL A 593 2.60 -68.98 120.23
CA VAL A 593 1.17 -69.35 120.31
C VAL A 593 0.54 -69.23 118.93
N ASN A 594 0.97 -70.10 118.00
CA ASN A 594 0.42 -70.18 116.65
C ASN A 594 -0.02 -71.61 116.29
N PRO A 595 -0.74 -71.81 115.17
CA PRO A 595 -1.23 -73.12 114.76
C PRO A 595 -0.16 -74.20 114.53
N ALA A 596 1.12 -73.80 114.41
CA ALA A 596 2.25 -74.71 114.23
C ALA A 596 3.00 -75.02 115.54
N ALA A 597 2.63 -74.40 116.68
CA ALA A 597 3.28 -74.59 117.98
C ALA A 597 2.79 -75.87 118.72
N ALA A 598 3.69 -76.52 119.48
CA ALA A 598 3.42 -77.79 120.18
C ALA A 598 2.98 -77.60 121.65
N GLU A 599 1.90 -78.27 122.11
CA GLU A 599 1.32 -78.12 123.45
C GLU A 599 2.07 -78.87 124.59
N VAL A 600 2.21 -78.26 125.78
CA VAL A 600 2.82 -78.85 126.99
C VAL A 600 1.97 -78.58 128.26
N CYS A 601 1.71 -79.59 129.11
CA CYS A 601 0.92 -79.47 130.36
C CYS A 601 1.76 -79.22 131.64
N ASP A 602 1.39 -78.25 132.49
CA ASP A 602 1.97 -77.98 133.83
C ASP A 602 0.96 -78.20 134.98
N SER A 603 1.42 -78.67 136.15
CA SER A 603 0.60 -78.97 137.33
C SER A 603 1.05 -78.28 138.64
N SER A 604 0.09 -77.57 139.25
CA SER A 604 -0.17 -77.34 140.69
C SER A 604 -0.26 -75.84 141.09
N LYS A 605 -1.29 -75.30 141.78
CA LYS A 605 -2.28 -75.84 142.73
C LYS A 605 -3.57 -74.99 142.84
N HIS A 606 -4.70 -75.66 143.03
CA HIS A 606 -5.92 -75.11 143.64
C HIS A 606 -5.94 -75.40 145.15
N ARG A 607 -6.14 -74.38 146.02
CA ARG A 607 -6.82 -74.51 147.33
C ARG A 607 -7.49 -73.18 147.74
N ARG A 608 -8.82 -73.19 147.88
CA ARG A 608 -9.61 -72.23 148.69
C ARG A 608 -9.84 -72.83 150.09
N GLY A 609 -9.82 -72.00 151.14
CA GLY A 609 -10.18 -72.36 152.52
C GLY A 609 -11.38 -71.54 153.04
N LEU A 610 -12.10 -72.06 154.05
CA LEU A 610 -13.17 -71.35 154.78
C LEU A 610 -13.25 -71.85 156.25
N ARG A 611 -13.43 -70.91 157.19
CA ARG A 611 -13.38 -71.04 158.67
C ARG A 611 -14.79 -70.96 159.31
N ARG A 612 -15.05 -71.85 160.29
CA ARG A 612 -15.88 -71.86 161.54
C ARG A 612 -17.27 -71.17 161.68
N GLN A 613 -18.28 -72.06 161.88
CA GLN A 613 -19.30 -72.25 162.95
C GLN A 613 -20.07 -71.11 163.66
N GLY A 614 -21.40 -71.31 163.75
CA GLY A 614 -22.31 -70.82 164.79
C GLY A 614 -23.66 -71.57 164.85
N ARG A 615 -23.93 -72.18 166.03
CA ARG A 615 -25.15 -72.80 166.60
C ARG A 615 -25.78 -74.06 165.99
#